data_AF-A0A949QBP0-F1
#
_entry.id   AF-A0A949QBP0-F1
#
_cell.length_a   1.000
_cell.length_b   1.000
_cell.length_c   1.000
_cell.angle_alpha   90.00
_cell.angle_beta   90.00
_cell.angle_gamma   90.00
#
_symmetry.space_group_name_H-M   'P 1'
#
loop_
_entity.id
_entity.type
_entity.pdbx_description
1 polymer ?
#
loop_
_entity_poly.entity_id
_entity_poly.type
_entity_poly.pdbx_seq_one_letter_code
_entity_poly.pdbx_strand_id
1 'polypeptide(L)'
;FPLLMLAAGNCFRDQVLDLCSLAGRGGPQVLEGSGLETIRHMVASGVGVSVMPASAVDSIAPNDPLLRVIPFPDPQPTRRVGLVWRASFPRHAAVDAIRQALLDARLPGTTPIKTR
;
A
#
# COMPACT_ATOMS: atom_id res chain seq x y z
N PHE A 1 14.85 -6.06 13.30
CA PHE A 1 13.41 -5.96 13.60
C PHE A 1 12.65 -6.93 12.71
N PRO A 2 11.59 -7.60 13.21
CA PRO A 2 10.72 -8.42 12.36
C PRO A 2 10.00 -7.54 11.33
N LEU A 3 9.67 -8.13 10.18
CA LEU A 3 8.88 -7.48 9.15
C LEU A 3 7.40 -7.80 9.39
N LEU A 4 6.61 -6.77 9.65
CA LEU A 4 5.17 -6.88 9.81
C LEU A 4 4.50 -6.80 8.44
N MET A 5 3.64 -7.76 8.14
CA MET A 5 2.91 -7.82 6.86
C MET A 5 1.45 -8.16 7.09
N LEU A 6 0.63 -7.92 6.07
CA LEU A 6 -0.75 -8.39 6.10
C LEU A 6 -0.79 -9.93 6.08
N ALA A 7 -1.83 -10.47 6.69
CA ALA A 7 -2.12 -11.90 6.64
C ALA A 7 -2.26 -12.41 5.19
N ALA A 8 -2.07 -13.72 5.01
CA ALA A 8 -2.24 -14.38 3.71
C ALA A 8 -3.63 -14.10 3.09
N GLY A 9 -3.67 -14.06 1.75
CA GLY A 9 -4.88 -13.70 0.99
C GLY A 9 -5.01 -12.21 0.65
N ASN A 10 -4.15 -11.35 1.19
CA ASN A 10 -4.04 -9.96 0.78
C ASN A 10 -3.04 -9.82 -0.37
N CYS A 11 -3.46 -9.32 -1.53
CA CYS A 11 -2.58 -9.11 -2.68
C CYS A 11 -1.37 -8.21 -2.38
N PHE A 12 -1.49 -7.32 -1.39
CA PHE A 12 -0.39 -6.47 -0.96
C PHE A 12 0.71 -7.25 -0.23
N ARG A 13 0.39 -8.34 0.48
CA ARG A 13 1.40 -9.21 1.08
C ARG A 13 2.28 -9.81 -0.01
N ASP A 14 1.68 -10.34 -1.06
CA ASP A 14 2.41 -10.96 -2.17
C ASP A 14 3.31 -9.92 -2.86
N GLN A 15 2.81 -8.70 -3.07
CA GLN A 15 3.63 -7.58 -3.56
C GLN A 15 4.85 -7.29 -2.67
N VAL A 16 4.68 -7.29 -1.33
CA VAL A 16 5.79 -7.07 -0.40
C VAL A 16 6.77 -8.25 -0.40
N LEU A 17 6.27 -9.48 -0.49
CA LEU A 17 7.10 -10.69 -0.58
C LEU A 17 7.91 -10.73 -1.88
N ASP A 18 7.32 -10.31 -3.01
CA ASP A 18 8.03 -10.19 -4.28
C ASP A 18 9.20 -9.19 -4.16
N LEU A 19 8.99 -8.05 -3.48
CA LEU A 19 10.06 -7.10 -3.18
C LEU A 19 11.14 -7.67 -2.26
N CYS A 20 10.75 -8.51 -1.29
CA CYS A 20 11.70 -9.13 -0.35
C CYS A 20 12.47 -10.30 -0.96
N SER A 21 11.87 -11.08 -1.85
CA SER A 21 12.52 -12.20 -2.53
C SER A 21 13.63 -11.70 -3.48
N LEU A 22 13.44 -10.53 -4.08
CA LEU A 22 14.50 -9.80 -4.80
C LEU A 22 15.69 -9.43 -3.89
N ALA A 23 15.49 -9.32 -2.57
CA ALA A 23 16.52 -8.93 -1.60
C ALA A 23 17.35 -10.11 -1.04
N GLY A 24 17.09 -11.36 -1.47
CA GLY A 24 18.03 -12.49 -1.35
C GLY A 24 18.37 -12.98 0.06
N ARG A 25 17.57 -12.69 1.09
CA ARG A 25 17.84 -13.15 2.47
C ARG A 25 16.63 -13.87 3.07
N GLY A 26 16.91 -14.95 3.79
CA GLY A 26 15.93 -15.82 4.44
C GLY A 26 14.80 -15.03 5.10
N GLY A 27 13.57 -15.51 4.88
CA GLY A 27 12.34 -14.76 5.14
C GLY A 27 12.30 -14.20 6.57
N PRO A 28 11.94 -12.92 6.74
CA PRO A 28 11.83 -12.34 8.07
C PRO A 28 10.80 -13.11 8.90
N GLN A 29 10.94 -13.11 10.24
CA GLN A 29 9.82 -13.47 11.10
C GLN A 29 8.66 -12.53 10.76
N VAL A 30 7.61 -13.10 10.17
CA VAL A 30 6.42 -12.38 9.73
C VAL A 30 5.42 -12.38 10.87
N LEU A 31 5.13 -11.22 11.42
CA LEU A 31 3.95 -11.03 12.23
C LEU A 31 2.81 -10.56 11.32
N GLU A 32 1.67 -11.22 11.42
CA GLU A 32 0.52 -10.95 10.57
C GLU A 32 -0.43 -9.95 11.22
N GLY A 33 -0.71 -8.85 10.52
CA GLY A 33 -1.76 -7.90 10.88
C GLY A 33 -3.03 -8.13 10.06
N SER A 34 -4.18 -7.82 10.65
CA SER A 34 -5.50 -7.88 10.00
C SER A 34 -5.75 -6.74 9.01
N GLY A 35 -4.97 -5.66 9.09
CA GLY A 35 -5.10 -4.48 8.23
C GLY A 35 -3.90 -3.54 8.35
N LEU A 36 -3.78 -2.60 7.40
CA LEU A 36 -2.67 -1.64 7.35
C LEU A 36 -2.61 -0.77 8.61
N GLU A 37 -3.75 -0.36 9.15
CA GLU A 37 -3.81 0.42 10.39
C GLU A 37 -3.32 -0.37 11.60
N THR A 38 -3.72 -1.64 11.74
CA THR A 38 -3.22 -2.50 12.83
C THR A 38 -1.70 -2.62 12.78
N ILE A 39 -1.14 -2.81 11.58
CA ILE A 39 0.30 -2.86 11.37
C ILE A 39 0.97 -1.55 11.74
N ARG A 40 0.40 -0.41 11.32
CA ARG A 40 0.91 0.92 11.69
C ARG A 40 1.01 1.10 13.21
N HIS A 41 -0.02 0.70 13.96
CA HIS A 41 0.00 0.77 15.43
C HIS A 41 1.04 -0.17 16.04
N MET A 42 1.25 -1.37 15.49
CA MET A 42 2.30 -2.28 15.93
C MET A 42 3.71 -1.74 15.66
N VAL A 43 3.91 -1.04 14.53
CA VAL A 43 5.19 -0.33 14.27
C VAL A 43 5.37 0.80 15.28
N ALA A 44 4.34 1.59 15.54
CA ALA A 44 4.38 2.69 16.51
C ALA A 44 4.68 2.22 17.95
N SER A 45 4.27 1.00 18.31
CA SER A 45 4.60 0.39 19.61
C SER A 45 5.95 -0.33 19.64
N GLY A 46 6.72 -0.30 18.54
CA GLY A 46 8.07 -0.86 18.48
C GLY A 46 8.16 -2.35 18.21
N VAL A 47 7.06 -3.00 17.78
CA VAL A 47 7.04 -4.45 17.49
C VAL A 47 7.95 -4.79 16.31
N GLY A 48 8.03 -3.92 15.30
CA GLY A 48 8.82 -4.19 14.10
C GLY A 48 8.78 -3.07 13.08
N VAL A 49 9.11 -3.41 11.84
CA VAL A 49 9.06 -2.51 10.67
C VAL A 49 8.08 -3.06 9.65
N SER A 50 7.56 -2.23 8.75
CA SER A 50 6.65 -2.67 7.69
C SER A 50 6.86 -1.90 6.40
N VAL A 51 6.42 -2.51 5.29
CA VAL A 51 6.27 -1.86 3.99
C VAL A 51 4.83 -1.39 3.85
N MET A 52 4.64 -0.11 3.57
CA MET A 52 3.32 0.51 3.48
C MET A 52 3.14 1.20 2.13
N PRO A 53 1.93 1.20 1.55
CA PRO A 53 1.66 2.00 0.37
C PRO A 53 1.66 3.49 0.74
N ALA A 54 2.06 4.36 -0.20
CA ALA A 54 2.14 5.82 0.03
C ALA A 54 0.84 6.41 0.61
N SER A 55 -0.31 5.95 0.13
CA SER A 55 -1.62 6.41 0.61
C SER A 55 -1.92 6.07 2.07
N ALA A 56 -1.23 5.11 2.69
CA ALA A 56 -1.44 4.73 4.09
C ALA A 56 -0.47 5.42 5.07
N VAL A 57 0.53 6.15 4.55
CA VAL A 57 1.52 6.87 5.35
C VAL A 57 1.39 8.39 5.22
N ASP A 58 0.51 8.88 4.34
CA ASP A 58 0.34 10.32 4.08
C ASP A 58 -0.07 11.13 5.32
N SER A 59 -0.80 10.52 6.26
CA SER A 59 -1.18 11.16 7.52
C SER A 59 -0.07 11.15 8.59
N ILE A 60 1.10 10.58 8.30
CA ILE A 60 2.25 10.57 9.21
C ILE A 60 3.04 11.85 8.98
N ALA A 61 3.13 12.70 10.01
CA ALA A 61 3.94 13.91 9.93
C ALA A 61 5.43 13.57 9.81
N PRO A 62 6.26 14.37 9.11
CA PRO A 62 7.71 14.14 9.01
C PRO A 62 8.44 14.03 10.36
N ASN A 63 7.91 14.69 11.39
CA ASN A 63 8.43 14.72 12.76
C ASN A 63 7.54 13.94 13.74
N ASP A 64 6.81 12.93 13.27
CA ASP A 64 6.03 12.05 14.14
C ASP A 64 6.97 11.36 15.17
N PRO A 65 6.64 11.41 16.47
CA PRO A 65 7.52 10.90 17.52
C PRO A 65 7.60 9.36 17.56
N LEU A 66 6.64 8.66 16.95
CA LEU A 66 6.51 7.21 17.02
C LEU A 66 6.84 6.52 15.69
N LEU A 67 6.63 7.22 14.57
CA LEU A 67 6.75 6.65 13.23
C LEU A 67 7.72 7.46 12.37
N ARG A 68 8.59 6.75 11.65
CA ARG A 68 9.42 7.34 10.60
C ARG A 68 9.17 6.61 9.29
N VAL A 69 8.78 7.37 8.26
CA VAL A 69 8.59 6.86 6.91
C VAL A 69 9.92 6.99 6.16
N ILE A 70 10.40 5.89 5.58
CA ILE A 70 11.64 5.85 4.80
C ILE A 70 11.27 5.44 3.36
N PRO A 71 11.50 6.29 2.35
CA PRO A 71 11.25 5.92 0.96
C PRO A 71 12.26 4.87 0.48
N PHE A 72 11.85 4.02 -0.45
CA PHE A 72 12.78 3.12 -1.14
C PHE A 72 13.76 3.89 -2.03
N PRO A 73 14.97 3.35 -2.27
CA PRO A 73 15.86 3.90 -3.28
C PRO A 73 15.27 3.74 -4.68
N ASP A 74 15.72 4.58 -5.62
CA ASP A 74 15.31 4.48 -7.01
C ASP A 74 15.91 3.23 -7.70
N PRO A 75 15.15 2.53 -8.57
CA PRO A 75 13.75 2.80 -8.90
C PRO A 75 12.80 2.31 -7.81
N GLN A 76 11.94 3.21 -7.32
CA GLN A 76 10.96 2.86 -6.29
C GLN A 76 9.95 1.83 -6.80
N PRO A 77 9.57 0.83 -5.97
CA PRO A 77 8.56 -0.14 -6.34
C PRO A 77 7.19 0.54 -6.44
N THR A 78 6.47 0.23 -7.52
CA THR A 78 5.14 0.78 -7.78
C THR A 78 4.12 -0.33 -7.95
N ARG A 79 2.85 0.00 -7.71
CA ARG A 79 1.71 -0.90 -7.96
C ARG A 79 0.64 -0.18 -8.76
N ARG A 80 -0.09 -0.93 -9.59
CA ARG A 80 -1.22 -0.41 -10.34
C ARG A 80 -2.51 -0.61 -9.56
N VAL A 81 -3.23 0.48 -9.29
CA VAL A 81 -4.59 0.46 -8.75
C VAL A 81 -5.58 0.63 -9.90
N GLY A 82 -6.66 -0.16 -9.90
CA GLY A 82 -7.67 -0.14 -10.96
C GLY A 82 -9.08 -0.07 -10.40
N LEU A 83 -9.95 0.67 -11.10
CA LEU A 83 -11.39 0.61 -10.90
C LEU A 83 -11.93 -0.54 -11.77
N VAL A 84 -12.56 -1.52 -11.13
CA VAL A 84 -13.10 -2.71 -11.80
C VAL A 84 -14.59 -2.83 -11.48
N TRP A 85 -15.40 -3.10 -12.49
CA TRP A 85 -16.83 -3.33 -12.36
C TRP A 85 -17.28 -4.46 -13.29
N ARG A 86 -18.45 -5.05 -13.02
CA ARG A 86 -19.04 -6.08 -13.88
C ARG A 86 -19.44 -5.45 -15.22
N ALA A 87 -19.11 -6.11 -16.34
CA ALA A 87 -19.52 -5.66 -17.67
C ALA A 87 -21.05 -5.47 -17.79
N SER A 88 -21.84 -6.27 -17.06
CA SER A 88 -23.30 -6.21 -17.02
C SER A 88 -23.87 -5.11 -16.11
N PHE A 89 -23.04 -4.24 -15.54
CA PHE A 89 -23.50 -3.19 -14.63
C PHE A 89 -24.13 -2.03 -15.43
N PRO A 90 -25.43 -1.74 -15.27
CA PRO A 90 -26.15 -0.86 -16.20
C PRO A 90 -25.87 0.65 -15.99
N ARG A 91 -25.28 1.05 -14.85
CA ARG A 91 -25.09 2.47 -14.50
C ARG A 91 -23.69 2.97 -14.85
N HIS A 92 -23.35 2.99 -16.13
CA HIS A 92 -22.03 3.45 -16.60
C HIS A 92 -21.71 4.89 -16.13
N ALA A 93 -22.69 5.79 -16.16
CA ALA A 93 -22.50 7.16 -15.67
C ALA A 93 -22.06 7.23 -14.19
N ALA A 94 -22.47 6.28 -13.35
CA ALA A 94 -22.02 6.21 -11.96
C ALA A 94 -20.56 5.75 -11.86
N VAL A 95 -20.13 4.82 -12.73
CA VAL A 95 -18.72 4.40 -12.82
C VAL A 95 -17.86 5.57 -13.29
N ASP A 96 -18.32 6.34 -14.28
CA ASP A 96 -17.62 7.52 -14.77
C ASP A 96 -17.50 8.61 -13.70
N ALA A 97 -18.56 8.83 -12.91
CA ALA A 97 -18.51 9.75 -11.77
C ALA A 97 -17.48 9.32 -10.72
N ILE A 98 -17.42 8.03 -10.38
CA ILE A 98 -16.41 7.50 -9.45
C ILE A 98 -15.00 7.64 -10.04
N ARG A 99 -14.83 7.33 -11.32
CA ARG A 99 -13.55 7.50 -12.02
C ARG A 99 -13.08 8.95 -11.95
N GLN A 100 -13.97 9.90 -12.21
CA GLN A 100 -13.65 11.32 -12.16
C GLN A 100 -13.29 11.76 -10.74
N ALA A 101 -14.07 11.35 -9.74
CA ALA A 101 -13.78 11.62 -8.33
C ALA A 101 -12.41 11.08 -7.89
N LEU A 102 -12.03 9.88 -8.34
CA LEU A 102 -10.70 9.31 -8.06
C LEU A 102 -9.56 10.10 -8.69
N LEU A 103 -9.76 10.61 -9.92
CA LEU A 103 -8.77 11.45 -10.60
C LEU A 103 -8.64 12.83 -9.94
N ASP A 104 -9.76 13.40 -9.50
CA ASP A 104 -9.81 14.71 -8.84
C ASP A 104 -9.24 14.67 -7.41
N ALA A 105 -9.38 13.53 -6.71
CA ALA A 105 -8.86 13.35 -5.36
C ALA A 105 -7.33 13.40 -5.24
N ARG A 106 -6.60 13.23 -6.35
CA ARG A 106 -5.12 13.32 -6.43
C ARG A 106 -4.42 12.61 -5.27
N LEU A 107 -4.72 11.33 -5.10
CA LEU A 107 -4.21 10.56 -3.96
C LEU A 107 -2.66 10.62 -3.88
N PRO A 108 -2.10 10.85 -2.68
CA PRO A 108 -0.66 10.91 -2.45
C PRO A 108 0.08 9.69 -2.98
N GLY A 109 1.22 9.93 -3.65
CA GLY A 109 2.05 8.87 -4.23
C GLY A 109 1.39 8.10 -5.36
N THR A 110 0.35 8.65 -6.00
CA THR A 110 -0.27 8.06 -7.19
C THR A 110 -0.03 8.91 -8.43
N THR A 111 -0.02 8.26 -9.59
CA THR A 111 0.07 8.94 -10.89
C THR A 111 -1.01 8.35 -11.80
N PRO A 112 -1.86 9.18 -12.43
CA PRO A 112 -2.86 8.70 -13.36
C PRO A 112 -2.21 7.96 -14.53
N ILE A 113 -2.62 6.71 -14.73
CA ILE A 113 -2.19 5.93 -15.89
C ILE A 113 -3.11 6.29 -17.04
N LYS A 114 -2.53 6.81 -18.13
CA LYS A 114 -3.26 7.00 -19.38
C LYS A 114 -3.50 5.62 -20.01
N THR A 115 -4.69 5.07 -19.83
CA THR A 115 -5.12 3.88 -20.57
C THR A 115 -5.28 4.29 -22.04
N ARG A 116 -4.60 3.59 -22.96
CA ARG A 116 -4.90 3.67 -24.40
C ARG A 116 -6.29 3.13 -24.67
#